data_AF-A0A8T4Y019-F1
#
_entry.id   AF-A0A8T4Y019-F1
#
_cell.length_a   1.000
_cell.length_b   1.000
_cell.length_c   1.000
_cell.angle_alpha   90.00
_cell.angle_beta   90.00
_cell.angle_gamma   90.00
#
_symmetry.space_group_name_H-M   'P 1'
#
loop_
_entity.id
_entity.type
_entity.pdbx_description
1 polymer ?
#
loop_
_entity_poly.entity_id
_entity_poly.type
_entity_poly.pdbx_seq_one_letter_code
_entity_poly.pdbx_strand_id
1 'polypeptide(L)'
;MSGEVVLQELRKQEAELSEQLKKLEDRKAQLVNELSELRKKLDSVRDQFKRTRDVYESYRLEKDMTDLSRRMTPVESVLSEVEMKIRGLQRSIAEVRKKIEHLEFQQRSKWVREDSGSQT
;
A
#
# COMPACT_ATOMS: atom_id res chain seq x y z
N MET A 1 -8.37 33.77 -0.13
CA MET A 1 -7.65 32.79 -0.95
C MET A 1 -8.48 32.53 -2.20
N SER A 2 -7.95 32.73 -3.41
CA SER A 2 -8.69 32.47 -4.66
C SER A 2 -9.01 30.97 -4.79
N GLY A 3 -10.16 30.61 -5.38
CA GLY A 3 -10.57 29.22 -5.59
C GLY A 3 -9.56 28.42 -6.43
N GLU A 4 -8.84 29.10 -7.32
CA GLU A 4 -7.70 28.57 -8.08
C GLU A 4 -6.58 28.05 -7.17
N VAL A 5 -6.22 28.82 -6.13
CA VAL A 5 -5.13 28.48 -5.20
C VAL A 5 -5.49 27.24 -4.37
N VAL A 6 -6.76 27.11 -3.97
CA VAL A 6 -7.25 25.94 -3.24
C VAL A 6 -7.22 24.69 -4.13
N LEU A 7 -7.60 24.82 -5.40
CA LEU A 7 -7.57 23.71 -6.36
C LEU A 7 -6.13 23.22 -6.62
N GLN A 8 -5.19 24.14 -6.77
CA GLN A 8 -3.77 23.81 -6.94
C GLN A 8 -3.21 23.07 -5.71
N GLU A 9 -3.54 23.52 -4.50
CA GLU A 9 -3.08 22.85 -3.28
C GLU A 9 -3.67 21.44 -3.15
N LEU A 10 -4.95 21.25 -3.47
CA LEU A 10 -5.56 19.91 -3.46
C LEU A 10 -4.93 18.97 -4.50
N ARG A 11 -4.60 19.47 -5.71
CA ARG A 11 -3.90 18.67 -6.73
C ARG A 11 -2.49 18.29 -6.27
N LYS A 12 -1.78 19.20 -5.61
CA LYS A 12 -0.48 18.91 -5.01
C LYS A 12 -0.59 17.85 -3.90
N GLN A 13 -1.60 17.96 -3.04
CA GLN A 13 -1.89 16.95 -2.01
C GLN A 13 -2.20 15.58 -2.63
N GLU A 14 -3.03 15.53 -3.68
CA GLU A 14 -3.32 14.30 -4.40
C GLU A 14 -2.04 13.64 -4.96
N ALA A 15 -1.17 14.45 -5.58
CA ALA A 15 0.10 13.97 -6.13
C ALA A 15 1.02 13.41 -5.04
N GLU A 16 1.17 14.09 -3.91
CA GLU A 16 1.98 13.63 -2.78
C GLU A 16 1.43 12.32 -2.19
N LEU A 17 0.11 12.23 -1.97
CA LEU A 17 -0.52 11.00 -1.49
C LEU A 17 -0.36 9.84 -2.48
N SER A 18 -0.43 10.12 -3.78
CA SER A 18 -0.25 9.11 -4.84
C SER A 18 1.19 8.59 -4.88
N GLU A 19 2.18 9.47 -4.70
CA GLU A 19 3.58 9.07 -4.62
C GLU A 19 3.87 8.23 -3.37
N GLN A 20 3.29 8.60 -2.22
CA GLN A 20 3.37 7.80 -0.99
C GLN A 20 2.71 6.43 -1.17
N LEU A 21 1.55 6.37 -1.84
CA LEU A 21 0.86 5.12 -2.15
C LEU A 21 1.76 4.20 -2.99
N LYS A 22 2.37 4.73 -4.04
CA LYS A 22 3.29 3.97 -4.90
C LYS A 22 4.47 3.38 -4.12
N LYS A 23 5.11 4.18 -3.26
CA LYS A 23 6.20 3.71 -2.39
C LYS A 23 5.76 2.56 -1.46
N LEU A 24 4.55 2.63 -0.93
CA LEU A 24 4.01 1.55 -0.10
C LEU A 24 3.66 0.30 -0.92
N GLU A 25 3.17 0.44 -2.14
CA GLU A 25 2.93 -0.68 -3.06
C GLU A 25 4.24 -1.39 -3.45
N ASP A 26 5.29 -0.63 -3.75
CA ASP A 26 6.64 -1.17 -3.99
C ASP A 26 7.16 -1.91 -2.76
N ARG A 27 7.00 -1.31 -1.56
CA ARG A 27 7.40 -1.95 -0.31
C ARG A 27 6.60 -3.22 -0.03
N LYS A 28 5.29 -3.23 -0.33
CA LYS A 28 4.44 -4.41 -0.24
C LYS A 28 4.97 -5.53 -1.14
N ALA A 29 5.29 -5.22 -2.40
CA ALA A 29 5.82 -6.19 -3.35
C ALA A 29 7.14 -6.81 -2.86
N GLN A 30 8.04 -6.00 -2.28
CA GLN A 30 9.27 -6.49 -1.66
C GLN A 30 9.01 -7.48 -0.52
N LEU A 31 8.09 -7.16 0.39
CA LEU A 31 7.75 -8.02 1.54
C LEU A 31 7.10 -9.34 1.10
N VAL A 32 6.23 -9.29 0.07
CA VAL A 32 5.62 -10.49 -0.52
C VAL A 32 6.69 -11.40 -1.13
N ASN A 33 7.66 -10.82 -1.84
CA ASN A 33 8.78 -11.58 -2.40
C ASN A 33 9.65 -12.19 -1.30
N GLU A 34 9.97 -11.43 -0.24
CA GLU A 34 10.71 -11.93 0.92
C GLU A 34 10.00 -13.12 1.58
N LEU A 35 8.69 -13.03 1.80
CA LEU A 35 7.89 -14.14 2.33
C LEU A 35 7.88 -15.36 1.41
N SER A 36 7.79 -15.14 0.10
CA SER A 36 7.85 -16.24 -0.88
C SER A 36 9.17 -17.00 -0.77
N GLU A 37 10.29 -16.29 -0.68
CA GLU A 37 11.62 -16.91 -0.55
C GLU A 37 11.79 -17.63 0.79
N LEU A 38 11.28 -17.08 1.90
CA LEU A 38 11.27 -17.77 3.19
C LEU A 38 10.42 -19.04 3.16
N ARG A 39 9.25 -19.00 2.50
CA ARG A 39 8.37 -20.18 2.33
C ARG A 39 9.04 -21.27 1.51
N LYS A 40 9.68 -20.92 0.38
CA LYS A 40 10.46 -21.88 -0.43
C LYS A 40 11.56 -22.56 0.39
N LYS A 41 12.28 -21.79 1.20
CA LYS A 41 13.31 -22.35 2.11
C LYS A 41 12.69 -23.30 3.13
N LEU A 42 11.58 -22.90 3.75
CA LEU A 42 10.87 -23.74 4.72
C LEU A 42 10.40 -25.06 4.10
N ASP A 43 9.84 -25.02 2.89
CA ASP A 43 9.40 -26.21 2.16
C ASP A 43 10.59 -27.13 1.83
N SER A 44 11.72 -26.56 1.41
CA SER A 44 12.96 -27.32 1.19
C SER A 44 13.45 -28.02 2.45
N VAL A 45 13.48 -27.32 3.60
CA VAL A 45 13.90 -27.90 4.89
C VAL A 45 12.92 -29.00 5.32
N ARG A 46 11.61 -28.77 5.14
CA ARG A 46 10.58 -29.76 5.44
C ARG A 46 10.73 -31.02 4.58
N ASP A 47 11.08 -30.88 3.31
CA ASP A 47 11.32 -32.02 2.42
C ASP A 47 12.61 -32.77 2.75
N GLN A 48 13.66 -32.09 3.22
CA GLN A 48 14.84 -32.74 3.78
C GLN A 48 14.49 -33.52 5.05
N PHE A 49 13.72 -32.93 5.95
CA PHE A 49 13.29 -33.56 7.20
C PHE A 49 12.53 -34.87 6.96
N LYS A 50 11.61 -34.91 5.97
CA LYS A 50 10.88 -36.12 5.58
C LYS A 50 11.78 -37.26 5.08
N ARG A 51 12.97 -36.95 4.55
CA ARG A 51 13.89 -37.90 3.93
C ARG A 51 14.98 -38.37 4.89
N THR A 52 15.28 -37.57 5.90
CA THR A 52 16.31 -37.85 6.90
C THR A 52 15.91 -39.03 7.79
N ARG A 53 16.88 -39.91 8.05
CA ARG A 53 16.78 -41.00 9.05
C ARG A 53 17.71 -40.80 10.25
N ASP A 54 18.56 -39.79 10.18
CA ASP A 54 19.49 -39.41 11.24
C ASP A 54 18.77 -38.52 12.25
N VAL A 55 18.76 -38.94 13.51
CA VAL A 55 18.05 -38.27 14.59
C VAL A 55 18.63 -36.89 14.88
N TYR A 56 19.95 -36.72 14.83
CA TYR A 56 20.60 -35.43 15.08
C TYR A 56 20.30 -34.44 13.95
N GLU A 57 20.32 -34.93 12.71
CA GLU A 57 19.96 -34.13 11.54
C GLU A 57 18.48 -33.69 11.61
N SER A 58 17.58 -34.58 12.03
CA SER A 58 16.16 -34.24 12.24
C SER A 58 15.99 -33.11 13.26
N TYR A 59 16.70 -33.16 14.40
CA TYR A 59 16.67 -32.08 15.40
C TYR A 59 17.18 -30.74 14.84
N ARG A 60 18.23 -30.77 14.01
CA ARG A 60 18.75 -29.56 13.36
C ARG A 60 17.72 -28.96 12.41
N LEU A 61 17.11 -29.79 11.56
CA LEU A 61 16.10 -29.35 10.59
C LEU A 61 14.84 -28.82 11.30
N GLU A 62 14.41 -29.39 12.42
CA GLU A 62 13.32 -28.84 13.24
C GLU A 62 13.63 -27.44 13.78
N LYS A 63 14.86 -27.23 14.23
CA LYS A 63 15.32 -25.91 14.67
C LYS A 63 15.30 -24.92 13.49
N ASP A 64 15.81 -25.31 12.33
CA ASP A 64 15.79 -24.46 11.13
C ASP A 64 14.37 -24.10 10.70
N MET A 65 13.43 -25.04 10.74
CA MET A 65 12.01 -24.77 10.48
C MET A 65 11.41 -23.77 11.49
N THR A 66 11.77 -23.91 12.76
CA THR A 66 11.32 -22.99 13.83
C THR A 66 11.88 -21.58 13.62
N ASP A 67 13.17 -21.47 13.31
CA ASP A 67 13.85 -20.19 13.08
C ASP A 67 13.31 -19.51 11.80
N LEU A 68 13.06 -20.25 10.72
CA LEU A 68 12.41 -19.72 9.53
C LEU A 68 11.00 -19.21 9.81
N SER A 69 10.20 -19.97 10.57
CA SER A 69 8.85 -19.56 10.97
C SER A 69 8.86 -18.27 11.79
N ARG A 70 9.80 -18.16 12.75
CA ARG A 70 10.00 -16.93 13.55
C ARG A 70 10.42 -15.73 12.72
N ARG A 71 11.18 -15.95 11.64
CA ARG A 71 11.56 -14.87 10.70
C ARG A 71 10.40 -14.41 9.83
N MET A 72 9.44 -15.30 9.50
CA MET A 72 8.28 -14.94 8.70
C MET A 72 7.30 -14.04 9.47
N THR A 73 7.08 -14.31 10.76
CA THR A 73 6.14 -13.55 11.60
C THR A 73 6.30 -12.02 11.55
N PRO A 74 7.50 -11.43 11.73
CA PRO A 74 7.66 -9.98 11.64
C PRO A 74 7.41 -9.46 10.22
N VAL A 75 7.75 -10.21 9.17
CA VAL A 75 7.50 -9.81 7.78
C VAL A 75 5.99 -9.78 7.50
N GLU A 76 5.24 -10.78 7.98
CA GLU A 76 3.77 -10.82 7.90
C GLU A 76 3.12 -9.66 8.67
N SER A 77 3.65 -9.32 9.85
CA SER A 77 3.19 -8.15 10.63
C SER A 77 3.37 -6.85 9.87
N VAL A 78 4.58 -6.61 9.36
CA VAL A 78 4.89 -5.39 8.59
C VAL A 78 4.06 -5.33 7.30
N LEU A 79 3.84 -6.46 6.63
CA LEU A 79 2.98 -6.55 5.45
C LEU A 79 1.55 -6.10 5.78
N SER A 80 0.97 -6.60 6.87
CA SER A 80 -0.37 -6.20 7.33
C SER A 80 -0.47 -4.70 7.61
N GLU A 81 0.54 -4.13 8.28
CA GLU A 81 0.61 -2.68 8.54
C GLU A 81 0.68 -1.86 7.24
N VAL A 82 1.50 -2.29 6.27
CA VAL A 82 1.60 -1.65 4.96
C VAL A 82 0.26 -1.70 4.23
N GLU A 83 -0.43 -2.84 4.24
CA GLU A 83 -1.76 -2.97 3.63
C GLU A 83 -2.83 -2.10 4.31
N MET A 84 -2.76 -1.91 5.62
CA MET A 84 -3.62 -0.96 6.32
C MET A 84 -3.33 0.49 5.88
N LYS A 85 -2.06 0.87 5.78
CA LYS A 85 -1.65 2.21 5.32
C LYS A 85 -2.07 2.49 3.88
N ILE A 86 -1.90 1.52 2.98
CA ILE A 86 -2.37 1.58 1.58
C ILE A 86 -3.88 1.88 1.53
N ARG A 87 -4.70 1.12 2.27
CA ARG A 87 -6.15 1.35 2.34
C ARG A 87 -6.50 2.74 2.89
N GLY A 88 -5.72 3.22 3.88
CA GLY A 88 -5.83 4.57 4.40
C GLY A 88 -5.60 5.63 3.32
N LEU A 89 -4.46 5.56 2.62
CA LEU A 89 -4.10 6.51 1.56
C LEU A 89 -5.09 6.48 0.40
N GLN A 90 -5.54 5.31 -0.04
CA GLN A 90 -6.55 5.20 -1.09
C GLN A 90 -7.85 5.94 -0.75
N ARG A 91 -8.29 5.87 0.52
CA ARG A 91 -9.45 6.65 0.99
C ARG A 91 -9.16 8.14 0.98
N SER A 92 -8.01 8.58 1.50
CA SER A 92 -7.62 9.99 1.50
C SER A 92 -7.54 10.58 0.08
N ILE A 93 -6.97 9.84 -0.88
CA ILE A 93 -6.93 10.24 -2.29
C ILE A 93 -8.35 10.37 -2.85
N ALA A 94 -9.24 9.41 -2.58
CA ALA A 94 -10.63 9.48 -3.04
C ALA A 94 -11.38 10.69 -2.46
N GLU A 95 -11.14 11.04 -1.19
CA GLU A 95 -11.71 12.24 -0.57
C GLU A 95 -11.18 13.54 -1.20
N VAL A 96 -9.86 13.61 -1.45
CA VAL A 96 -9.25 14.77 -2.12
C VAL A 96 -9.81 14.94 -3.54
N ARG A 97 -9.93 13.85 -4.31
CA ARG A 97 -10.54 13.87 -5.65
C ARG A 97 -11.97 14.40 -5.64
N LYS A 98 -12.79 13.96 -4.68
CA LYS A 98 -14.16 14.47 -4.52
C LYS A 98 -14.19 15.97 -4.24
N LYS A 99 -13.26 16.48 -3.42
CA LYS A 99 -13.14 17.93 -3.14
C LYS A 99 -12.74 18.71 -4.39
N ILE A 100 -11.79 18.19 -5.17
CA ILE A 100 -11.38 18.77 -6.46
C ILE A 100 -12.59 18.86 -7.39
N GLU A 101 -13.29 17.74 -7.61
CA GLU A 101 -14.47 17.66 -8.49
C GLU A 101 -15.55 18.66 -8.06
N HIS A 102 -15.83 18.74 -6.75
CA HIS A 102 -16.82 19.68 -6.21
C HIS A 102 -16.44 21.15 -6.48
N LEU A 103 -15.18 21.52 -6.25
CA LEU A 103 -14.70 22.89 -6.50
C LEU A 103 -14.72 23.24 -7.99
N GLU A 104 -14.32 22.31 -8.86
CA GLU A 104 -14.40 22.50 -10.30
C GLU A 104 -15.85 22.68 -10.77
N PHE A 105 -16.79 21.91 -10.22
CA PHE A 105 -18.21 22.06 -10.50
C PHE A 105 -18.74 23.43 -10.05
N GLN A 106 -18.37 23.88 -8.85
CA GLN A 106 -18.77 25.20 -8.34
C GLN A 106 -18.24 26.33 -9.22
N GLN A 107 -16.97 26.26 -9.65
CA GLN A 107 -16.37 27.26 -10.53
C GLN A 107 -17.09 27.31 -11.88
N ARG A 108 -17.34 26.17 -12.53
CA ARG A 108 -18.11 26.10 -13.79
C ARG A 108 -19.52 26.67 -13.63
N SER A 109 -20.21 26.31 -12.55
CA SER A 109 -21.58 26.76 -12.28
C SER A 109 -21.66 28.28 -12.02
N LYS A 110 -20.63 28.87 -11.42
CA LYS A 110 -20.53 30.31 -11.21
C LYS A 110 -20.36 31.06 -12.54
N TRP A 111 -19.45 30.59 -13.39
CA TRP A 111 -19.22 31.14 -14.73
C TRP A 111 -20.49 31.14 -15.59
N VAL A 112 -21.25 30.04 -15.61
CA VAL A 112 -22.51 29.94 -16.38
C VAL A 112 -23.54 30.99 -15.93
N ARG A 113 -23.61 31.30 -14.63
CA ARG A 113 -24.54 32.32 -14.11
C ARG A 113 -24.12 33.74 -14.53
N GLU A 114 -22.84 34.06 -14.48
CA GLU A 114 -22.30 35.38 -14.84
C GLU A 114 -22.46 35.68 -16.36
N ASP A 115 -22.26 34.66 -17.22
CA ASP A 115 -22.46 34.79 -18.67
C ASP A 115 -23.94 34.97 -19.05
N SER A 116 -24.85 34.26 -18.37
CA SER A 116 -26.29 34.36 -18.61
C SER A 116 -26.95 35.65 -18.07
N GLY A 117 -26.29 36.33 -17.12
CA GLY A 117 -26.78 37.56 -16.49
C GLY A 117 -26.36 38.84 -17.20
N SER A 118 -25.49 38.75 -18.21
CA SER A 118 -24.93 39.89 -18.95
C SER A 118 -25.63 40.15 -20.29
N GLN A 119 -26.77 39.48 -20.56
CA GLN A 119 -27.57 39.61 -21.80
C GLN A 119 -28.89 40.40 -21.65
N THR A 120 -29.09 41.15 -20.56
CA THR A 120 -30.24 42.06 -20.38
C THR A 120 -29.78 43.47 -20.12
#